data_AF-A0A918E0R7-F1
#
_entry.id   AF-A0A918E0R7-F1
#
_cell.length_a   1.000
_cell.length_b   1.000
_cell.length_c   1.000
_cell.angle_alpha   90.00
_cell.angle_beta   90.00
_cell.angle_gamma   90.00
#
_symmetry.space_group_name_H-M   'P 1'
#
loop_
_entity.id
_entity.type
_entity.pdbx_description
1 polymer ?
#
loop_
_entity_poly.entity_id
_entity_poly.type
_entity_poly.pdbx_seq_one_letter_code
_entity_poly.pdbx_strand_id
1 'polypeptide(L)'
;MSTLNSPRPRARRGRMVTTKPAMTRRPEGVDEEEALPGELEPLEWTAGRGPITEEEALGVLRRRRRNELAQAPKREGAKRAEVPSELPAEQARKTPVVNRFPPRYLALAHARAEVEGTNLTAILEEMLVKYATGAPTRPETVRRRLLSLYSRKR
;
A
#
# COMPACT_ATOMS: atom_id res chain seq x y z
N MET A 1 -48.11 30.77 31.78
CA MET A 1 -47.62 29.60 32.55
C MET A 1 -47.29 28.52 31.52
N SER A 2 -46.03 28.40 31.07
CA SER A 2 -44.99 27.57 31.71
C SER A 2 -45.34 26.08 31.58
N THR A 3 -44.63 25.18 30.91
CA THR A 3 -43.23 25.16 30.42
C THR A 3 -43.08 24.04 29.38
N LEU A 4 -42.12 24.26 28.46
CA LEU A 4 -41.54 23.32 27.51
C LEU A 4 -41.10 22.00 28.15
N ASN A 5 -41.23 20.89 27.41
CA ASN A 5 -40.34 19.74 27.63
C ASN A 5 -40.12 18.95 26.34
N SER A 6 -39.23 19.47 25.48
CA SER A 6 -38.62 18.71 24.39
C SER A 6 -37.50 17.81 24.95
N PRO A 7 -37.43 16.52 24.60
CA PRO A 7 -36.34 15.66 25.02
C PRO A 7 -35.05 16.05 24.26
N ARG A 8 -34.04 16.52 25.01
CA ARG A 8 -32.71 16.82 24.49
C ARG A 8 -32.03 15.53 23.98
N PRO A 9 -31.42 15.51 22.79
CA PRO A 9 -30.58 14.39 22.38
C PRO A 9 -29.33 14.37 23.25
N ARG A 10 -29.08 13.24 23.92
CA ARG A 10 -27.85 13.01 24.69
C ARG A 10 -26.65 13.15 23.75
N ALA A 11 -25.84 14.17 23.98
CA ALA A 11 -24.52 14.31 23.40
C ALA A 11 -23.68 13.08 23.79
N ARG A 12 -23.61 12.08 22.90
CA ARG A 12 -22.59 11.04 22.95
C ARG A 12 -21.26 11.75 22.78
N ARG A 13 -20.56 12.00 23.89
CA ARG A 13 -19.13 12.31 23.88
C ARG A 13 -18.44 11.20 23.11
N GLY A 14 -18.08 11.48 21.86
CA GLY A 14 -17.23 10.62 21.07
C GLY A 14 -15.95 10.43 21.87
N ARG A 15 -15.80 9.24 22.46
CA ARG A 15 -14.51 8.77 22.94
C ARG A 15 -13.63 8.75 21.71
N MET A 16 -12.72 9.73 21.58
CA MET A 16 -11.62 9.62 20.65
C MET A 16 -10.93 8.31 20.97
N VAL A 17 -11.20 7.28 20.17
CA VAL A 17 -10.32 6.15 20.04
C VAL A 17 -9.11 6.75 19.34
N THR A 18 -8.14 7.21 20.14
CA THR A 18 -6.78 7.33 19.65
C THR A 18 -6.39 5.91 19.30
N THR A 19 -6.63 5.51 18.04
CA THR A 19 -5.97 4.36 17.46
C THR A 19 -4.50 4.71 17.44
N LYS A 20 -3.81 4.46 18.57
CA LYS A 20 -2.38 4.21 18.55
C LYS A 20 -2.18 3.18 17.44
N PRO A 21 -1.30 3.43 16.46
CA PRO A 21 -1.06 2.46 15.41
C PRO A 21 -0.70 1.14 16.09
N ALA A 22 -1.30 0.05 15.61
CA ALA A 22 -0.97 -1.30 16.06
C ALA A 22 0.51 -1.57 15.73
N MET A 23 1.42 -1.19 16.64
CA MET A 23 2.87 -1.21 16.44
C MET A 23 3.62 -1.77 17.65
N THR A 24 3.04 -2.70 18.41
CA THR A 24 3.71 -3.21 19.62
C THR A 24 3.69 -4.73 19.78
N ARG A 25 3.45 -5.51 18.72
CA ARG A 25 3.89 -6.91 18.72
C ARG A 25 4.95 -7.10 17.67
N ARG A 26 6.19 -7.14 18.15
CA ARG A 26 7.38 -7.57 17.41
C ARG A 26 7.07 -8.95 16.82
N PRO A 27 7.36 -9.20 15.54
CA PRO A 27 7.09 -10.50 14.93
C PRO A 27 7.92 -11.56 15.66
N GLU A 28 7.26 -12.57 16.23
CA GLU A 28 7.95 -13.73 16.82
C GLU A 28 8.75 -14.45 15.72
N GLY A 29 10.02 -14.77 16.01
CA GLY A 29 10.86 -15.61 15.15
C GLY A 29 11.66 -14.90 14.05
N VAL A 30 11.90 -13.59 14.16
CA VAL A 30 12.89 -12.90 13.30
C VAL A 30 14.10 -12.56 14.15
N ASP A 31 15.28 -13.07 13.76
CA ASP A 31 16.55 -12.63 14.35
C ASP A 31 16.85 -11.19 13.90
N GLU A 32 17.19 -10.32 14.85
CA GLU A 32 17.50 -8.92 14.55
C GLU A 32 18.78 -8.78 13.73
N GLU A 33 19.72 -9.71 13.88
CA GLU A 33 20.98 -9.71 13.14
C GLU A 33 20.80 -10.18 11.69
N GLU A 34 19.75 -10.95 11.40
CA GLU A 34 19.42 -11.45 10.06
C GLU A 34 18.33 -10.65 9.34
N ALA A 35 17.76 -9.64 10.01
CA ALA A 35 16.64 -8.87 9.48
C ALA A 35 17.07 -7.95 8.33
N LEU A 36 16.37 -8.05 7.20
CA LEU A 36 16.61 -7.16 6.07
C LEU A 36 16.06 -5.74 6.32
N PRO A 37 16.62 -4.70 5.68
CA PRO A 37 16.04 -3.37 5.70
C PRO A 37 14.55 -3.39 5.32
N GLY A 38 13.69 -2.74 6.11
CA GLY A 38 12.24 -2.71 5.87
C GLY A 38 11.47 -3.92 6.44
N GLU A 39 12.17 -4.92 6.99
CA GLU A 39 11.58 -6.17 7.45
C GLU A 39 10.92 -6.07 8.83
N LEU A 40 11.58 -5.41 9.78
CA LEU A 40 11.05 -5.15 11.11
C LEU A 40 10.30 -3.82 11.16
N GLU A 41 10.88 -2.77 10.58
CA GLU A 41 10.36 -1.40 10.63
C GLU A 41 10.15 -0.80 9.23
N PRO A 42 9.24 0.17 9.05
CA PRO A 42 9.06 0.86 7.77
C PRO A 42 10.36 1.50 7.26
N LEU A 43 10.60 1.42 5.95
CA LEU A 43 11.69 2.14 5.33
C LEU A 43 11.47 3.65 5.48
N GLU A 44 12.50 4.35 5.92
CA GLU A 44 12.48 5.81 6.02
C GLU A 44 12.92 6.46 4.71
N TRP A 45 12.40 7.65 4.45
CA TRP A 45 12.87 8.46 3.33
C TRP A 45 14.04 9.34 3.80
N THR A 46 15.15 9.28 3.08
CA THR A 46 16.32 10.16 3.26
C THR A 46 16.68 10.85 1.94
N ALA A 47 17.29 12.03 2.03
CA ALA A 47 17.72 12.77 0.85
C ALA A 47 18.86 12.03 0.13
N GLY A 48 18.73 11.86 -1.20
CA GLY A 48 19.78 11.23 -2.01
C GLY A 48 19.83 9.70 -2.00
N ARG A 49 18.86 8.99 -1.40
CA ARG A 49 18.89 7.53 -1.19
C ARG A 49 18.86 6.61 -2.41
N GLY A 50 18.83 7.14 -3.63
CA GLY A 50 18.69 6.33 -4.85
C GLY A 50 17.37 5.54 -4.95
N PRO A 51 17.27 4.58 -5.90
CA PRO A 51 16.16 3.62 -6.00
C PRO A 51 16.09 2.63 -4.83
N ILE A 52 14.97 1.92 -4.72
CA ILE A 52 14.81 0.82 -3.75
C ILE A 52 15.74 -0.34 -4.13
N THR A 53 16.45 -0.90 -3.17
CA THR A 53 17.31 -2.09 -3.39
C THR A 53 16.51 -3.39 -3.32
N GLU A 54 17.05 -4.49 -3.85
CA GLU A 54 16.40 -5.80 -3.77
C GLU A 54 16.22 -6.28 -2.32
N GLU A 55 17.22 -6.05 -1.46
CA GLU A 55 17.16 -6.37 -0.03
C GLU A 55 16.04 -5.60 0.69
N GLU A 56 15.92 -4.30 0.41
CA GLU A 56 14.83 -3.48 0.94
C GLU A 56 13.46 -3.99 0.45
N ALA A 57 13.34 -4.34 -0.83
CA ALA A 57 12.11 -4.88 -1.41
C ALA A 57 11.74 -6.23 -0.76
N LEU A 58 12.72 -7.11 -0.58
CA LEU A 58 12.55 -8.41 0.06
C LEU A 58 12.17 -8.28 1.53
N GLY A 59 12.84 -7.41 2.29
CA GLY A 59 12.49 -7.14 3.68
C GLY A 59 11.04 -6.66 3.83
N VAL A 60 10.61 -5.70 2.99
CA VAL A 60 9.22 -5.24 2.96
C VAL A 60 8.25 -6.36 2.56
N LEU A 61 8.60 -7.21 1.58
CA LEU A 61 7.79 -8.36 1.16
C LEU A 61 7.60 -9.36 2.32
N ARG A 62 8.68 -9.73 3.01
CA ARG A 62 8.64 -10.63 4.18
C ARG A 62 7.74 -10.09 5.28
N ARG A 63 7.87 -8.80 5.60
CA ARG A 63 7.00 -8.13 6.57
C ARG A 63 5.53 -8.18 6.17
N ARG A 64 5.22 -7.80 4.93
CA ARG A 64 3.84 -7.83 4.42
C ARG A 64 3.26 -9.25 4.50
N ARG A 65 4.05 -10.25 4.13
CA ARG A 65 3.64 -11.64 4.19
C ARG A 65 3.35 -12.09 5.61
N ARG A 66 4.20 -11.77 6.57
CA ARG A 66 3.96 -12.06 7.99
C ARG A 66 2.66 -11.41 8.49
N ASN A 67 2.42 -10.14 8.12
CA ASN A 67 1.19 -9.45 8.48
C ASN A 67 -0.06 -10.11 7.88
N GLU A 68 0.01 -10.53 6.61
CA GLU A 68 -1.08 -11.28 5.96
C GLU A 68 -1.36 -12.61 6.68
N LEU A 69 -0.32 -13.39 7.00
CA LEU A 69 -0.45 -14.68 7.69
C LEU A 69 -0.98 -14.54 9.12
N ALA A 70 -0.65 -13.44 9.79
CA ALA A 70 -1.17 -13.12 11.13
C ALA A 70 -2.67 -12.80 11.09
N GLN A 71 -3.16 -12.18 10.02
CA GLN A 71 -4.57 -11.81 9.83
C GLN A 71 -5.42 -12.93 9.20
N ALA A 72 -4.79 -13.87 8.49
CA ALA A 72 -5.50 -14.94 7.80
C ALA A 72 -6.20 -15.90 8.78
N PRO A 73 -7.49 -16.22 8.58
CA PRO A 73 -8.20 -17.18 9.41
C PRO A 73 -7.47 -18.54 9.34
N LYS A 74 -7.17 -19.12 10.50
CA LYS A 74 -6.62 -20.48 10.60
C LYS A 74 -7.71 -21.45 10.12
N ARG A 75 -7.64 -21.87 8.86
CA ARG A 75 -8.43 -23.00 8.37
C ARG A 75 -7.79 -24.27 8.90
N GLU A 76 -8.59 -25.12 9.52
CA GLU A 76 -8.15 -26.41 10.03
C GLU A 76 -7.58 -27.25 8.87
N GLY A 77 -6.38 -27.81 9.05
CA GLY A 77 -5.69 -28.63 8.05
C GLY A 77 -5.00 -27.90 6.89
N ALA A 78 -5.10 -26.57 6.77
CA ALA A 78 -4.42 -25.84 5.70
C ALA A 78 -2.95 -25.53 6.06
N LYS A 79 -2.00 -25.98 5.22
CA LYS A 79 -0.59 -25.56 5.33
C LYS A 79 -0.52 -24.04 5.13
N ARG A 80 -0.03 -23.32 6.13
CA ARG A 80 0.23 -21.88 5.99
C ARG A 80 1.31 -21.70 4.95
N ALA A 81 1.06 -20.81 3.99
CA ALA A 81 2.07 -20.43 3.04
C ALA A 81 3.24 -19.76 3.78
N GLU A 82 4.45 -20.04 3.31
CA GLU A 82 5.69 -19.61 3.95
C GLU A 82 6.01 -18.14 3.65
N VAL A 83 6.93 -17.57 4.44
CA VAL A 83 7.48 -16.24 4.21
C VAL A 83 8.58 -16.37 3.14
N PRO A 84 8.54 -15.58 2.05
CA PRO A 84 9.53 -15.69 0.98
C PRO A 84 10.97 -15.45 1.43
N SER A 85 11.88 -16.30 0.97
CA SER A 85 13.33 -16.13 1.16
C SER A 85 13.96 -15.19 0.12
N GLU A 86 13.36 -15.08 -1.06
CA GLU A 86 13.84 -14.31 -2.21
C GLU A 86 12.71 -13.55 -2.91
N LEU A 87 13.05 -12.59 -3.77
CA LEU A 87 12.08 -11.92 -4.64
C LEU A 87 11.62 -12.89 -5.74
N PRO A 88 10.34 -12.80 -6.19
CA PRO A 88 9.90 -13.52 -7.37
C PRO A 88 10.74 -13.14 -8.59
N ALA A 89 11.13 -14.13 -9.39
CA ALA A 89 11.81 -13.89 -10.66
C ALA A 89 10.96 -13.04 -11.61
N GLU A 90 11.60 -12.28 -12.51
CA GLU A 90 10.91 -11.37 -13.44
C GLU A 90 9.89 -12.09 -14.35
N GLN A 91 10.20 -13.32 -14.74
CA GLN A 91 9.37 -14.21 -15.55
C GLN A 91 8.33 -14.99 -14.74
N ALA A 92 8.19 -14.74 -13.44
CA ALA A 92 7.21 -15.40 -12.61
C ALA A 92 5.78 -15.13 -13.11
N ARG A 93 4.85 -16.04 -12.76
CA ARG A 93 3.44 -15.90 -13.15
C ARG A 93 2.87 -14.58 -12.64
N LYS A 94 2.23 -13.83 -13.54
CA LYS A 94 1.57 -12.55 -13.21
C LYS A 94 0.53 -12.72 -12.10
N THR A 95 0.54 -11.81 -11.14
CA THR A 95 -0.44 -11.76 -10.06
C THR A 95 -1.62 -10.87 -10.46
N PRO A 96 -2.87 -11.35 -10.41
CA PRO A 96 -4.03 -10.50 -10.71
C PRO A 96 -4.21 -9.44 -9.62
N VAL A 97 -4.34 -8.17 -10.03
CA VAL A 97 -4.62 -7.03 -9.14
C VAL A 97 -5.84 -6.28 -9.67
N VAL A 98 -6.79 -6.00 -8.78
CA VAL A 98 -7.99 -5.22 -9.10
C VAL A 98 -7.82 -3.78 -8.62
N ASN A 99 -7.78 -2.82 -9.56
CA ASN A 99 -7.63 -1.40 -9.28
C ASN A 99 -8.87 -0.60 -9.71
N ARG A 100 -9.12 0.54 -9.07
CA ARG A 100 -10.20 1.47 -9.43
C ARG A 100 -9.62 2.75 -10.02
N PHE A 101 -10.12 3.16 -11.19
CA PHE A 101 -9.69 4.38 -11.89
C PHE A 101 -10.87 5.28 -12.22
N PRO A 102 -10.68 6.62 -12.30
CA PRO A 102 -11.71 7.51 -12.82
C PRO A 102 -12.07 7.17 -14.27
N PRO A 103 -13.36 7.00 -14.63
CA PRO A 103 -13.77 6.53 -15.96
C PRO A 103 -13.22 7.36 -17.12
N ARG A 104 -13.17 8.69 -16.97
CA ARG A 104 -12.63 9.60 -17.98
C ARG A 104 -11.18 9.27 -18.34
N TYR A 105 -10.33 9.04 -17.36
CA TYR A 105 -8.92 8.76 -17.61
C TYR A 105 -8.72 7.35 -18.17
N LEU A 106 -9.55 6.40 -17.75
CA LEU A 106 -9.53 5.05 -18.31
C LEU A 106 -9.88 5.08 -19.82
N ALA A 107 -10.93 5.82 -20.21
CA ALA A 107 -11.30 5.98 -21.61
C ALA A 107 -10.19 6.61 -22.46
N LEU A 108 -9.54 7.67 -21.96
CA LEU A 108 -8.41 8.31 -22.65
C LEU A 108 -7.21 7.37 -22.78
N ALA A 109 -6.91 6.57 -21.75
CA ALA A 109 -5.82 5.61 -21.79
C ALA A 109 -6.09 4.48 -22.80
N HIS A 110 -7.33 3.99 -22.89
CA HIS A 110 -7.72 3.02 -23.91
C HIS A 110 -7.52 3.55 -25.34
N ALA A 111 -8.04 4.75 -25.63
CA ALA A 111 -7.89 5.36 -26.95
C ALA A 111 -6.42 5.55 -27.32
N ARG A 112 -5.58 5.96 -26.35
CA ARG A 112 -4.15 6.10 -26.58
C ARG A 112 -3.46 4.76 -26.86
N ALA A 113 -3.78 3.71 -26.09
CA ALA A 113 -3.21 2.38 -26.30
C ALA A 113 -3.53 1.85 -27.70
N GLU A 114 -4.74 2.11 -28.21
CA GLU A 114 -5.14 1.77 -29.58
C GLU A 114 -4.29 2.48 -30.63
N VAL A 115 -4.07 3.79 -30.49
CA VAL A 115 -3.18 4.57 -31.38
C VAL A 115 -1.74 4.06 -31.35
N GLU A 116 -1.26 3.63 -30.18
CA GLU A 116 0.09 3.09 -29.98
C GLU A 116 0.22 1.59 -30.37
N GLY A 117 -0.88 0.95 -30.81
CA GLY A 117 -0.88 -0.46 -31.24
C GLY A 117 -0.66 -1.45 -30.09
N THR A 118 -1.06 -1.08 -28.88
CA THR A 118 -0.84 -1.88 -27.65
C THR A 118 -2.12 -2.01 -26.83
N ASN A 119 -2.04 -2.70 -25.69
CA ASN A 119 -3.15 -2.85 -24.75
C ASN A 119 -2.90 -2.09 -23.46
N LEU A 120 -3.98 -1.81 -22.72
CA LEU A 120 -3.91 -1.05 -21.46
C LEU A 120 -2.99 -1.72 -20.43
N THR A 121 -2.96 -3.06 -20.37
CA THR A 121 -2.12 -3.80 -19.43
C THR A 121 -0.63 -3.51 -19.67
N ALA A 122 -0.18 -3.52 -20.93
CA ALA A 122 1.20 -3.20 -21.28
C ALA A 122 1.59 -1.76 -20.90
N ILE A 123 0.70 -0.80 -21.12
CA ILE A 123 0.90 0.60 -20.69
C ILE A 123 1.05 0.70 -19.16
N LEU A 124 0.18 0.01 -18.42
CA LEU A 124 0.24 0.00 -16.95
C LEU A 124 1.50 -0.70 -16.43
N GLU A 125 1.98 -1.75 -17.10
CA GLU A 125 3.23 -2.44 -16.79
C GLU A 125 4.43 -1.51 -16.99
N GLU A 126 4.50 -0.82 -18.13
CA GLU A 126 5.55 0.18 -18.40
C GLU A 126 5.57 1.29 -17.33
N MET A 127 4.40 1.82 -16.98
CA MET A 127 4.27 2.84 -15.94
C MET A 127 4.74 2.32 -14.57
N LEU A 128 4.41 1.06 -14.23
CA LEU A 128 4.81 0.44 -12.98
C LEU A 128 6.32 0.23 -12.92
N VAL A 129 6.94 -0.26 -13.99
CA VAL A 129 8.40 -0.45 -14.08
C VAL A 129 9.11 0.89 -13.91
N LYS A 130 8.69 1.93 -14.64
CA LYS A 130 9.25 3.28 -14.50
C LYS A 130 9.13 3.84 -13.08
N TYR A 131 8.03 3.56 -12.40
CA TYR A 131 7.84 3.97 -11.01
C TYR A 131 8.76 3.18 -10.05
N ALA A 132 8.84 1.86 -10.23
CA ALA A 132 9.57 0.95 -9.35
C ALA A 132 11.10 1.12 -9.43
N THR A 133 11.64 1.42 -10.61
CA THR A 133 13.08 1.62 -10.82
C THR A 133 13.55 3.05 -10.51
N GLY A 134 12.63 3.98 -10.25
CA GLY A 134 12.94 5.36 -9.91
C GLY A 134 13.27 5.55 -8.42
N ALA A 135 14.02 6.62 -8.11
CA ALA A 135 14.27 7.02 -6.74
C ALA A 135 12.97 7.47 -6.03
N PRO A 136 12.68 7.00 -4.80
CA PRO A 136 11.52 7.43 -4.06
C PRO A 136 11.47 8.94 -3.85
N THR A 137 10.34 9.54 -4.22
CA THR A 137 10.12 10.97 -4.01
C THR A 137 9.79 11.25 -2.54
N ARG A 138 10.22 12.42 -2.04
CA ARG A 138 9.88 12.89 -0.70
C ARG A 138 8.36 12.79 -0.41
N PRO A 139 7.93 12.21 0.72
CA PRO A 139 6.52 11.94 1.00
C PRO A 139 5.60 13.17 0.93
N GLU A 140 6.07 14.33 1.38
CA GLU A 140 5.29 15.59 1.34
C GLU A 140 5.00 16.02 -0.10
N THR A 141 5.96 15.85 -1.00
CA THR A 141 5.82 16.16 -2.42
C THR A 141 4.79 15.23 -3.08
N VAL A 142 4.84 13.94 -2.76
CA VAL A 142 3.84 12.97 -3.25
C VAL A 142 2.44 13.33 -2.75
N ARG A 143 2.29 13.64 -1.46
CA ARG A 143 1.00 14.06 -0.87
C ARG A 143 0.43 15.28 -1.57
N ARG A 144 1.24 16.33 -1.76
CA ARG A 144 0.81 17.55 -2.46
C ARG A 144 0.37 17.26 -3.90
N ARG A 145 1.17 16.48 -4.63
CA ARG A 145 0.87 16.08 -6.02
C ARG A 145 -0.45 15.33 -6.10
N LEU A 146 -0.68 14.33 -5.24
CA LEU A 146 -1.92 13.56 -5.24
C LEU A 146 -3.13 14.41 -4.89
N LEU A 147 -3.04 15.25 -3.85
CA LEU A 147 -4.11 16.19 -3.52
C LEU A 147 -4.46 17.10 -4.70
N SER A 148 -3.46 17.59 -5.44
CA SER A 148 -3.69 18.46 -6.60
C SER A 148 -4.49 17.80 -7.73
N LEU A 149 -4.38 16.47 -7.90
CA LEU A 149 -5.14 15.71 -8.90
C LEU A 149 -6.63 15.67 -8.56
N TYR A 150 -6.97 15.68 -7.26
CA TYR A 150 -8.36 15.62 -6.78
C TYR A 150 -8.95 17.00 -6.46
N SER A 151 -8.11 18.01 -6.24
CA SER A 151 -8.53 19.38 -5.93
C SER A 151 -8.76 20.25 -7.17
N ARG A 152 -8.39 19.81 -8.38
CA ARG A 152 -8.88 20.41 -9.62
C ARG A 152 -10.36 20.04 -9.83
N LYS A 153 -11.20 20.57 -8.96
CA LYS A 153 -12.65 20.68 -9.15
C LYS A 153 -13.00 22.16 -9.00
N ARG A 154 -13.01 22.86 -10.13
CA ARG A 154 -14.07 23.74 -10.62
C ARG A 154 -13.59 24.39 -11.91
#